data_AF-A0A5J4S3M8-F1
#
_entry.id   AF-A0A5J4S3M8-F1
#
_cell.length_a   1.000
_cell.length_b   1.000
_cell.length_c   1.000
_cell.angle_alpha   90.00
_cell.angle_beta   90.00
_cell.angle_gamma   90.00
#
_symmetry.space_group_name_H-M   'P 1'
#
loop_
_entity.id
_entity.type
_entity.pdbx_description
1 polymer ?
#
loop_
_entity_poly.entity_id
_entity_poly.type
_entity_poly.pdbx_seq_one_letter_code
_entity_poly.pdbx_strand_id
1 'polypeptide(L)'
;MNVSLLYHGFGLRGQRCQGISYENKSIVLNIQTRSDKLRCSCCQSNQVIRSGYTERTIRCISIGRKPVLLRMKVQRLYCKECKTCRQEHIHFVIGKRSYTNKFGRFVVELSRIGTIKQPPPKELDLVKKMKA
;
A
#
# COMPACT_ATOMS: atom_id res chain seq x y z
N MET A 1 -11.11 4.40 -12.10
CA MET A 1 -9.91 3.60 -12.46
C MET A 1 -10.33 2.17 -12.79
N ASN A 2 -9.85 1.60 -13.89
CA ASN A 2 -10.18 0.22 -14.28
C ASN A 2 -9.51 -0.80 -13.31
N VAL A 3 -10.27 -1.82 -12.90
CA VAL A 3 -9.79 -2.90 -12.01
C VAL A 3 -8.64 -3.68 -12.65
N SER A 4 -8.66 -3.85 -13.97
CA SER A 4 -7.61 -4.56 -14.70
C SER A 4 -6.25 -3.86 -14.60
N LEU A 5 -6.21 -2.52 -14.60
CA LEU A 5 -4.96 -1.79 -14.44
C LEU A 5 -4.41 -1.93 -13.00
N LEU A 6 -5.27 -1.87 -11.99
CA LEU A 6 -4.89 -2.10 -10.60
C LEU A 6 -4.28 -3.50 -10.41
N TYR A 7 -4.91 -4.50 -11.03
CA TYR A 7 -4.48 -5.88 -10.96
C TYR A 7 -3.19 -6.15 -11.74
N HIS A 8 -3.18 -5.90 -13.06
CA HIS A 8 -2.06 -6.24 -13.94
C HIS A 8 -0.90 -5.24 -13.82
N GLY A 9 -1.20 -3.95 -13.77
CA GLY A 9 -0.20 -2.88 -13.68
C GLY A 9 0.47 -2.86 -12.30
N PHE A 10 -0.33 -2.79 -11.24
CA PHE A 10 0.19 -2.55 -9.89
C PHE A 10 0.25 -3.80 -8.98
N GLY A 11 -0.36 -4.93 -9.38
CA GLY A 11 -0.40 -6.15 -8.55
C GLY A 11 -1.39 -6.07 -7.38
N LEU A 12 -2.33 -5.13 -7.44
CA LEU A 12 -3.35 -4.92 -6.41
C LEU A 12 -4.54 -5.86 -6.66
N ARG A 13 -4.73 -6.83 -5.77
CA ARG A 13 -5.78 -7.85 -5.82
C ARG A 13 -6.78 -7.63 -4.69
N GLY A 14 -8.04 -7.40 -5.02
CA GLY A 14 -9.09 -7.20 -4.01
C GLY A 14 -9.15 -5.80 -3.41
N GLN A 15 -8.37 -4.85 -3.94
CA GLN A 15 -8.50 -3.43 -3.62
C GLN A 15 -9.41 -2.74 -4.64
N ARG A 16 -10.17 -1.75 -4.16
CA ARG A 16 -10.86 -0.76 -4.99
C ARG A 16 -10.14 0.56 -4.91
N CYS A 17 -9.98 1.22 -6.05
CA CYS A 17 -9.53 2.61 -6.10
C CYS A 17 -10.75 3.51 -5.91
N GLN A 18 -10.73 4.33 -4.86
CA GLN A 18 -11.78 5.29 -4.53
C GLN A 18 -11.57 6.62 -5.26
N GLY A 19 -10.33 6.98 -5.55
CA GLY A 19 -9.99 8.21 -6.24
C GLY A 19 -8.50 8.30 -6.54
N ILE A 20 -8.16 9.28 -7.37
CA ILE A 20 -6.77 9.59 -7.74
C ILE A 20 -6.56 11.07 -7.42
N SER A 21 -5.53 11.38 -6.66
CA SER A 21 -5.06 12.74 -6.44
C SER A 21 -3.65 12.91 -7.01
N TYR A 22 -3.27 14.16 -7.26
CA TYR A 22 -1.94 14.52 -7.73
C TYR A 22 -1.32 15.46 -6.69
N GLU A 23 -0.27 14.98 -6.02
CA GLU A 23 0.34 15.66 -4.89
C GLU A 23 1.86 15.66 -5.10
N ASN A 24 2.53 16.82 -5.01
CA ASN A 24 3.99 16.93 -5.10
C ASN A 24 4.61 16.13 -6.26
N LYS A 25 4.10 16.36 -7.49
CA LYS A 25 4.52 15.65 -8.73
C LYS A 25 4.32 14.12 -8.70
N SER A 26 3.64 13.60 -7.68
CA SER A 26 3.32 12.20 -7.48
C SER A 26 1.87 11.92 -7.84
N ILE A 27 1.61 10.69 -8.30
CA ILE A 27 0.25 10.19 -8.49
C ILE A 27 -0.13 9.44 -7.21
N VAL A 28 -1.19 9.87 -6.53
CA VAL A 28 -1.68 9.23 -5.31
C VAL A 28 -2.96 8.47 -5.62
N LEU A 29 -2.91 7.14 -5.47
CA LEU A 29 -4.06 6.26 -5.61
C LEU A 29 -4.66 6.01 -4.23
N ASN A 30 -5.86 6.53 -4.00
CA ASN A 30 -6.63 6.23 -2.79
C ASN A 30 -7.27 4.86 -2.96
N ILE A 31 -6.72 3.85 -2.30
CA ILE A 31 -7.16 2.46 -2.43
C ILE A 31 -7.70 1.94 -1.10
N GLN A 32 -8.68 1.04 -1.17
CA GLN A 32 -9.22 0.38 0.00
C GLN A 32 -9.50 -1.10 -0.29
N THR A 33 -9.19 -1.98 0.66
CA THR A 33 -9.60 -3.38 0.56
C THR A 33 -11.12 -3.47 0.54
N ARG A 34 -11.66 -4.25 -0.39
CA ARG A 34 -13.11 -4.44 -0.49
C ARG A 34 -13.65 -5.16 0.74
N SER A 35 -14.84 -4.77 1.21
CA SER A 35 -15.49 -5.36 2.38
C SER A 35 -15.67 -6.87 2.27
N ASP A 36 -16.04 -7.37 1.09
CA ASP A 36 -16.25 -8.80 0.81
C ASP A 36 -14.96 -9.63 0.87
N LYS A 37 -13.80 -8.98 0.78
CA LYS A 37 -12.47 -9.61 0.81
C LYS A 37 -11.77 -9.44 2.16
N LEU A 38 -12.35 -8.71 3.12
CA LEU A 38 -11.80 -8.63 4.47
C LEU A 38 -11.92 -10.00 5.15
N ARG A 39 -10.79 -10.49 5.68
CA ARG A 39 -10.68 -11.76 6.39
C ARG A 39 -9.76 -11.60 7.60
N CYS A 40 -9.96 -12.43 8.61
CA CYS A 40 -9.06 -12.49 9.76
C CYS A 40 -7.67 -12.94 9.30
N SER A 41 -6.63 -12.22 9.69
CA SER A 41 -5.24 -12.60 9.38
C SER A 41 -4.73 -13.83 10.15
N CYS A 42 -5.48 -14.31 11.16
CA CYS A 42 -5.14 -15.49 11.95
C CYS A 42 -5.82 -16.75 11.41
N CYS A 43 -7.16 -16.76 11.33
CA CYS A 43 -7.95 -17.94 10.95
C CYS A 43 -8.60 -17.85 9.56
N GLN A 44 -8.40 -16.76 8.81
CA GLN A 44 -9.02 -16.51 7.49
C GLN A 44 -10.56 -16.46 7.47
N SER A 45 -11.22 -16.41 8.63
CA SER A 45 -12.67 -16.23 8.71
C SER A 45 -13.12 -14.89 8.15
N ASN A 46 -14.34 -14.87 7.59
CA ASN A 46 -15.05 -13.67 7.15
C ASN A 46 -15.86 -13.00 8.27
N GLN A 47 -15.98 -13.61 9.44
CA GLN A 47 -16.70 -13.07 10.59
C GLN A 47 -15.86 -12.02 11.33
N VAL A 48 -15.66 -10.88 10.69
CA VAL A 48 -14.82 -9.78 11.19
C VAL A 48 -15.60 -8.49 11.37
N ILE A 49 -15.32 -7.77 12.46
CA ILE A 49 -15.81 -6.41 12.74
C ILE A 49 -14.66 -5.43 12.56
N ARG A 50 -14.93 -4.26 11.98
CA ARG A 50 -13.95 -3.17 11.87
C ARG A 50 -13.84 -2.45 13.22
N SER A 51 -12.65 -2.46 13.81
CA SER A 51 -12.32 -1.89 15.12
C SER A 51 -11.41 -0.66 15.00
N GLY A 52 -11.49 0.05 13.86
CA GLY A 52 -10.65 1.21 13.53
C GLY A 52 -9.71 0.96 12.36
N TYR A 53 -8.83 1.91 12.07
CA TYR A 53 -7.90 1.84 10.96
C TYR A 53 -6.61 2.62 11.24
N THR A 54 -5.57 2.33 10.44
CA THR A 54 -4.34 3.12 10.39
C THR A 54 -4.10 3.53 8.94
N GLU A 55 -3.90 4.81 8.69
CA GLU A 55 -3.54 5.28 7.35
C GLU A 55 -2.09 4.91 7.01
N ARG A 56 -1.89 4.34 5.82
CA ARG A 56 -0.56 4.03 5.30
C ARG A 56 -0.44 4.54 3.88
N THR A 57 0.70 5.17 3.62
CA THR A 57 1.16 5.55 2.29
C THR A 57 2.26 4.58 1.86
N ILE A 58 2.07 3.91 0.74
CA ILE A 58 2.94 2.82 0.24
C ILE A 58 3.40 3.18 -1.17
N ARG A 59 4.71 3.19 -1.41
CA ARG A 59 5.29 3.45 -2.72
C ARG A 59 5.08 2.27 -3.68
N CYS A 60 4.55 2.55 -4.85
CA CYS A 60 4.36 1.60 -5.94
C CYS A 60 5.33 1.88 -7.10
N ILE A 61 5.24 1.06 -8.15
CA ILE A 61 5.97 1.28 -9.40
C ILE A 61 5.56 2.62 -9.98
N SER A 62 6.56 3.43 -10.35
CA SER A 62 6.37 4.72 -11.00
C SER A 62 5.79 4.55 -12.41
N ILE A 63 4.96 5.51 -12.82
CA ILE A 63 4.55 5.63 -14.23
C ILE A 63 5.51 6.63 -14.88
N GLY A 64 6.43 6.11 -15.71
CA GLY A 64 7.54 6.89 -16.22
C GLY A 64 8.37 7.49 -15.06
N ARG A 65 8.59 8.80 -15.09
CA ARG A 65 9.31 9.55 -14.04
C ARG A 65 8.42 9.96 -12.85
N LYS A 66 7.10 9.73 -12.91
CA LYS A 66 6.19 10.13 -11.84
C LYS A 66 6.06 9.01 -10.80
N PRO A 67 6.44 9.25 -9.53
CA PRO A 67 6.23 8.27 -8.47
C PRO A 67 4.73 8.04 -8.24
N VAL A 68 4.37 6.78 -7.98
CA VAL A 68 3.00 6.39 -7.63
C VAL A 68 2.96 6.00 -6.16
N LEU A 69 2.07 6.62 -5.40
CA LEU A 69 1.84 6.35 -3.99
C LEU A 69 0.45 5.73 -3.82
N LEU A 70 0.35 4.69 -3.01
CA LEU A 70 -0.90 4.05 -2.63
C LEU A 70 -1.24 4.53 -1.23
N ARG A 71 -2.32 5.29 -1.09
CA ARG A 71 -2.85 5.71 0.21
C ARG A 71 -4.01 4.80 0.56
N MET A 72 -3.94 4.14 1.72
CA MET A 72 -5.00 3.24 2.16
C MET A 72 -5.23 3.30 3.67
N LYS A 73 -6.48 3.05 4.07
CA LYS A 73 -6.84 2.85 5.48
C LYS A 73 -6.73 1.37 5.80
N VAL A 74 -5.64 0.97 6.44
CA VAL A 74 -5.42 -0.40 6.88
C VAL A 74 -6.35 -0.71 8.03
N GLN A 75 -7.36 -1.53 7.78
CA GLN A 75 -8.41 -1.84 8.75
C GLN A 75 -7.87 -2.69 9.89
N ARG A 76 -8.23 -2.34 11.13
CA ARG A 76 -8.12 -3.22 12.29
C ARG A 76 -9.38 -4.07 12.36
N LEU A 77 -9.21 -5.38 12.33
CA LEU A 77 -10.29 -6.36 12.30
C LEU A 77 -10.31 -7.13 13.62
N TYR A 78 -11.46 -7.11 14.29
CA TYR A 78 -11.77 -8.05 15.37
C TYR A 78 -12.47 -9.27 14.77
N CYS A 79 -11.91 -10.46 14.95
CA CYS A 79 -12.54 -11.69 14.49
C CYS A 79 -13.43 -12.28 15.58
N LYS A 80 -14.67 -12.64 15.24
CA LYS A 80 -15.61 -13.26 16.18
C LYS A 80 -15.25 -14.72 16.51
N GLU A 81 -14.63 -15.44 15.57
CA GLU A 81 -14.27 -16.86 15.76
C GLU A 81 -13.04 -17.01 16.64
N CYS A 82 -11.90 -16.44 16.26
CA CYS A 82 -10.67 -16.56 17.05
C CYS A 82 -10.50 -15.48 18.13
N LYS A 83 -11.47 -14.57 18.26
CA LYS A 83 -11.52 -13.47 19.25
C LYS A 83 -10.28 -12.56 19.25
N THR A 84 -9.52 -12.53 18.15
CA THR A 84 -8.31 -11.70 18.04
C THR A 84 -8.56 -10.42 17.26
N CYS A 85 -7.91 -9.34 17.71
CA CYS A 85 -7.83 -8.05 17.03
C CYS A 85 -6.52 -7.96 16.26
N ARG A 86 -6.55 -7.90 14.93
CA ARG A 86 -5.35 -7.72 14.09
C ARG A 86 -5.61 -6.78 12.92
N GLN A 87 -4.54 -6.21 12.38
CA GLN A 87 -4.64 -5.49 11.10
C GLN A 87 -4.98 -6.46 9.97
N GLU A 88 -5.70 -5.96 8.97
CA GLU A 88 -5.96 -6.68 7.73
C GLU A 88 -4.64 -7.09 7.06
N HIS A 89 -4.66 -8.24 6.39
CA HIS A 89 -3.51 -8.70 5.64
C HIS A 89 -3.44 -8.00 4.28
N ILE A 90 -2.32 -7.32 4.02
CA ILE A 90 -2.06 -6.62 2.76
C ILE A 90 -1.11 -7.47 1.92
N HIS A 91 -1.63 -8.19 0.92
CA HIS A 91 -0.85 -9.18 0.17
C HIS A 91 0.31 -8.58 -0.66
N PHE A 92 0.24 -7.30 -1.00
CA PHE A 92 1.25 -6.62 -1.82
C PHE A 92 2.36 -5.92 -1.01
N VAL A 93 2.32 -5.98 0.32
CA VAL A 93 3.33 -5.40 1.22
C VAL A 93 3.74 -6.41 2.28
N ILE A 94 5.05 -6.59 2.47
CA ILE A 94 5.58 -7.40 3.56
C ILE A 94 5.76 -6.53 4.81
N GLY A 95 5.01 -6.83 5.86
CA GLY A 95 5.13 -6.20 7.18
C GLY A 95 4.95 -4.67 7.17
N LYS A 96 5.93 -3.97 7.76
CA LYS A 96 5.92 -2.50 7.92
C LYS A 96 6.59 -1.74 6.75
N ARG A 97 6.95 -2.42 5.66
CA ARG A 97 7.59 -1.77 4.50
C ARG A 97 6.72 -0.65 3.93
N SER A 98 7.36 0.45 3.55
CA SER A 98 6.73 1.62 2.92
C SER A 98 6.61 1.51 1.41
N TYR A 99 6.87 0.34 0.83
CA TYR A 99 6.81 0.08 -0.61
C TYR A 99 6.23 -1.30 -0.93
N THR A 100 5.69 -1.45 -2.13
CA THR A 100 5.11 -2.71 -2.61
C THR A 100 6.18 -3.76 -2.93
N ASN A 101 5.84 -5.03 -2.80
CA ASN A 101 6.73 -6.15 -3.17
C ASN A 101 7.21 -6.04 -4.63
N LYS A 102 6.33 -5.59 -5.53
CA LYS A 102 6.63 -5.38 -6.95
C LYS A 102 7.65 -4.26 -7.16
N PHE A 103 7.52 -3.14 -6.43
CA PHE A 103 8.52 -2.07 -6.45
C PHE A 103 9.88 -2.55 -5.95
N GLY A 104 9.91 -3.33 -4.85
CA GLY A 104 11.17 -3.91 -4.34
C GLY A 104 11.88 -4.77 -5.38
N ARG A 105 11.15 -5.66 -6.08
CA ARG A 105 11.69 -6.48 -7.17
C ARG A 105 12.22 -5.62 -8.33
N PHE A 106 11.45 -4.61 -8.74
CA PHE A 106 11.82 -3.69 -9.81
C PHE A 106 13.14 -2.97 -9.52
N VAL A 107 13.34 -2.48 -8.29
CA VAL A 107 14.61 -1.84 -7.90
C VAL A 107 15.79 -2.81 -7.95
N VAL A 108 15.59 -4.06 -7.51
CA VAL A 108 16.64 -5.10 -7.58
C VAL A 108 16.98 -5.43 -9.04
N GLU A 109 15.99 -5.54 -9.92
CA GLU A 109 16.20 -5.78 -11.36
C GLU A 109 16.98 -4.64 -12.01
N LEU A 110 16.61 -3.39 -11.74
CA LEU A 110 17.34 -2.23 -12.25
C LEU A 110 18.81 -2.19 -11.77
N SER A 111 19.04 -2.60 -10.52
CA SER A 111 20.39 -2.64 -9.94
C SER A 111 21.31 -3.67 -10.60
N ARG A 112 20.76 -4.63 -11.36
CA ARG A 112 21.54 -5.60 -12.14
C ARG A 112 22.00 -5.04 -13.48
N ILE A 113 21.33 -4.02 -14.00
CA ILE A 113 21.54 -3.48 -15.35
C ILE A 113 22.41 -2.20 -15.31
N GLY A 114 22.48 -1.51 -14.17
CA GLY A 114 23.31 -0.33 -14.01
C GLY A 114 23.74 -0.09 -12.56
N THR A 115 24.74 0.78 -12.37
CA THR A 115 25.13 1.21 -11.02
C THR A 115 24.04 2.10 -10.42
N ILE A 116 23.75 1.91 -9.12
CA ILE A 116 22.86 2.78 -8.35
C ILE A 116 23.57 4.12 -8.14
N LYS A 117 23.66 4.94 -9.19
CA LYS A 117 24.18 6.31 -9.14
C LYS A 117 23.03 7.27 -9.40
N GLN A 118 22.18 7.39 -8.37
CA GLN A 118 21.58 8.64 -7.90
C GLN A 118 20.44 8.26 -6.93
N PRO A 119 20.48 8.70 -5.66
CA PRO A 119 19.30 8.62 -4.82
C PRO A 119 18.19 9.49 -5.45
N PRO A 120 16.91 9.07 -5.37
CA PRO A 120 15.81 9.95 -5.73
C PRO A 120 15.94 11.25 -4.92
N PRO A 121 15.55 12.41 -5.48
CA PRO A 121 15.59 13.67 -4.74
C PRO A 121 14.93 13.45 -3.38
N LYS A 122 15.69 13.70 -2.31
CA LYS A 122 15.21 13.66 -0.93
C LYS A 122 14.25 14.84 -0.75
N GLU A 123 13.03 14.74 -1.25
CA GLU A 123 11.99 15.71 -0.92
C GLU A 123 11.30 15.28 0.38
N LEU A 124 11.78 15.95 1.44
CA LEU A 124 11.13 16.34 2.68
C LEU A 124 10.90 15.29 3.78
N ASP A 125 11.86 15.33 4.73
CA ASP A 125 11.63 15.53 6.16
C ASP A 125 10.35 16.32 6.52
N LEU A 126 9.17 15.71 6.38
CA LEU A 126 7.91 16.26 6.90
C LEU A 126 7.43 15.59 8.20
N VAL A 127 8.23 14.68 8.78
CA VAL A 127 7.90 14.04 10.08
C VAL A 127 8.74 14.59 11.24
N LYS A 128 9.65 15.56 10.99
CA LYS A 128 10.45 16.22 12.05
C LYS A 128 9.88 17.56 12.56
N LYS A 129 8.65 17.96 12.17
CA LYS A 129 8.00 19.20 12.67
C LYS A 129 6.69 18.99 13.45
N MET A 130 6.57 17.89 14.19
CA MET A 130 5.51 17.71 15.21
C MET A 130 6.07 17.41 16.61
N LYS A 131 7.22 18.02 16.93
CA LYS A 131 7.70 18.21 18.30
C LYS A 131 8.40 19.57 18.37
N ALA A 132 7.58 20.62 18.47
CA ALA A 132 7.90 21.90 19.08
C ALA A 132 6.63 22.33 19.81
#